data_AF-A0A3D3NFE6-F1
#
_entry.id   AF-A0A3D3NFE6-F1
#
_cell.length_a   1.000
_cell.length_b   1.000
_cell.length_c   1.000
_cell.angle_alpha   90.00
_cell.angle_beta   90.00
_cell.angle_gamma   90.00
#
_symmetry.space_group_name_H-M   'P 1'
#
loop_
_entity.id
_entity.type
_entity.pdbx_description
1 polymer ?
#
loop_
_entity_poly.entity_id
_entity_poly.type
_entity_poly.pdbx_seq_one_letter_code
_entity_poly.pdbx_strand_id
1 'polypeptide(L)'
;MPDDAGDPIAQPARLGASAGHSPDYFDRLYRRLVGEGGEPHDARRVVLEAYLDGKPSATQRHKPTRADRDRCFWSSAFLGQCGSGDWSTEPGILALTRYLSQSEVLVDGLVAYLARSTPKALVVAMRRARLVRSPGSPQVDALRAARKLDPLVDEACRIHDVLVGAHREREVELARWQGPLENLSAFELLLLASLYAYERLVPHKMTGQPAVAEGGGRVDTHWDAINDLLIWKLKTTPRATLRLADEAMGRSLKRYLSPLLFPAPGQSLELLTQLDAFARLVAAQIELNEFLSRSVDAYCFDDSVRFVLVDDYQPHLEEIDTAASTKWFRDGKKLERLPGYWLHRAFYEFAAPDLAFVRIGRPENESENTLAYIRALATRFRLREVYGVGDLVTNATGESANMFQALLYLELTARFFMLDFIVPFVEGAEQSGDWVVSLRRLALGGLLNGEQNRFPLTWSSRSAKIDRTTGWTVTSEQPTGSARMAAAILDFWTYDMLSEADRLQRDEPGLAPRLIERPYLKFGPQLVQLPWVAGYQDNDMAAINNLRRLAARRGEAAAETRRIDGHLAKLLHRRGFSVVLNWMAAGRPA
;
A
#
# COMPACT_ATOMS: atom_id res chain seq x y z
N MET A 1 4.09 51.13 28.36
CA MET A 1 2.64 51.39 28.18
C MET A 1 2.06 50.11 27.62
N PRO A 2 1.23 49.39 28.39
CA PRO A 2 0.78 48.05 28.04
C PRO A 2 -0.44 48.16 27.12
N ASP A 3 -0.33 47.66 25.89
CA ASP A 3 -1.50 47.27 25.12
C ASP A 3 -1.54 45.74 25.10
N ASP A 4 -2.41 45.26 25.98
CA ASP A 4 -2.96 43.93 26.08
C ASP A 4 -3.63 43.58 24.73
N ALA A 5 -2.89 42.93 23.84
CA ALA A 5 -3.45 42.36 22.62
C ALA A 5 -4.26 41.12 23.03
N GLY A 6 -5.53 41.38 23.35
CA GLY A 6 -6.50 40.38 23.78
C GLY A 6 -6.52 39.13 22.87
N ASP A 7 -6.61 37.99 23.55
CA ASP A 7 -6.66 36.64 23.02
C ASP A 7 -7.88 36.45 22.08
N PRO A 8 -7.71 36.18 20.77
CA PRO A 8 -8.82 36.16 19.83
C PRO A 8 -9.61 34.82 19.83
N ILE A 9 -9.17 33.80 20.58
CA ILE A 9 -9.94 32.55 20.71
C ILE A 9 -11.12 32.72 21.72
N ALA A 10 -11.30 33.92 22.28
CA ALA A 10 -12.29 34.21 23.32
C ALA A 10 -13.77 34.27 22.87
N GLN A 11 -14.13 33.78 21.69
CA GLN A 11 -15.55 33.54 21.36
C GLN A 11 -15.74 32.17 20.73
N PRO A 12 -16.55 31.28 21.34
CA PRO A 12 -16.91 30.02 20.70
C PRO A 12 -17.63 30.38 19.39
N ALA A 13 -17.13 29.84 18.27
CA ALA A 13 -17.87 29.82 17.03
C ALA A 13 -19.27 29.27 17.35
N ARG A 14 -20.31 30.11 17.26
CA ARG A 14 -21.70 29.66 17.36
C ARG A 14 -22.04 28.90 16.09
N LEU A 15 -21.53 27.69 15.97
CA LEU A 15 -21.97 26.72 14.98
C LEU A 15 -23.25 26.07 15.50
N GLY A 16 -24.32 26.15 14.70
CA GLY A 16 -25.65 25.71 15.05
C GLY A 16 -25.65 24.28 15.60
N ALA A 17 -26.27 24.10 16.76
CA ALA A 17 -26.40 22.81 17.42
C ALA A 17 -27.16 21.83 16.52
N SER A 18 -26.51 20.76 16.06
CA SER A 18 -27.21 19.57 15.59
C SER A 18 -27.42 18.60 16.76
N ALA A 19 -28.65 18.11 16.88
CA ALA A 19 -29.13 17.35 18.02
C ALA A 19 -28.39 16.02 18.19
N GLY A 20 -27.94 15.71 19.42
CA GLY A 20 -27.63 14.34 19.87
C GLY A 20 -26.27 14.11 20.55
N HIS A 21 -25.34 15.05 20.50
CA HIS A 21 -24.00 14.87 21.09
C HIS A 21 -23.91 15.48 22.49
N SER A 22 -22.92 15.07 23.29
CA SER A 22 -22.53 15.86 24.45
C SER A 22 -21.46 16.86 23.98
N PRO A 23 -21.81 18.11 23.67
CA PRO A 23 -20.94 19.10 23.02
C PRO A 23 -19.73 19.54 23.88
N ASP A 24 -19.53 18.91 25.03
CA ASP A 24 -18.63 19.29 26.12
C ASP A 24 -17.79 18.07 26.56
N TYR A 25 -17.47 17.12 25.66
CA TYR A 25 -16.65 15.95 26.05
C TYR A 25 -15.23 16.37 26.46
N PHE A 26 -14.54 17.12 25.60
CA PHE A 26 -13.15 17.52 25.84
C PHE A 26 -13.04 18.57 26.94
N ASP A 27 -13.98 19.51 26.98
CA ASP A 27 -14.10 20.50 28.06
C ASP A 27 -14.37 19.85 29.43
N ARG A 28 -15.21 18.81 29.53
CA ARG A 28 -15.35 18.01 30.77
C ARG A 28 -14.10 17.23 31.11
N LEU A 29 -13.44 16.63 30.12
CA LEU A 29 -12.20 15.88 30.34
C LEU A 29 -11.13 16.80 30.92
N TYR A 30 -10.95 17.98 30.34
CA TYR A 30 -10.03 19.01 30.81
C TYR A 30 -10.35 19.43 32.25
N ARG A 31 -11.60 19.84 32.53
CA ARG A 31 -12.03 20.25 33.88
C ARG A 31 -11.82 19.15 34.92
N ARG A 32 -12.06 17.89 34.55
CA ARG A 32 -11.83 16.75 35.46
C ARG A 32 -10.35 16.61 35.79
N LEU A 33 -9.47 16.62 34.79
CA LEU A 33 -8.02 16.45 34.99
C LEU A 33 -7.42 17.57 35.85
N VAL A 34 -7.86 18.82 35.64
CA VAL A 34 -7.45 19.96 36.49
C VAL A 34 -8.05 19.81 37.90
N GLY A 35 -9.31 19.40 38.01
CA GLY A 35 -9.97 19.17 39.30
C GLY A 35 -9.37 18.03 40.13
N GLU A 36 -8.73 17.05 39.49
CA GLU A 36 -7.97 15.95 40.11
C GLU A 36 -6.56 16.38 40.55
N GLY A 37 -6.21 17.67 40.45
CA GLY A 37 -4.91 18.22 40.84
C GLY A 37 -3.83 18.16 39.77
N GLY A 38 -4.20 17.88 38.51
CA GLY A 38 -3.29 17.92 37.38
C GLY A 38 -2.91 19.34 36.97
N GLU A 39 -1.65 19.55 36.60
CA GLU A 39 -1.18 20.82 36.04
C GLU A 39 -1.93 21.15 34.74
N PRO A 40 -2.40 22.40 34.54
CA PRO A 40 -3.22 22.77 33.38
C PRO A 40 -2.59 22.43 32.01
N HIS A 41 -1.26 22.56 31.88
CA HIS A 41 -0.55 22.19 30.65
C HIS A 41 -0.59 20.68 30.36
N ASP A 42 -0.40 19.84 31.38
CA ASP A 42 -0.50 18.40 31.23
C ASP A 42 -1.93 17.96 30.92
N ALA A 43 -2.92 18.60 31.55
CA ALA A 43 -4.32 18.35 31.24
C ALA A 43 -4.65 18.65 29.77
N ARG A 44 -4.16 19.77 29.21
CA ARG A 44 -4.34 20.09 27.78
C ARG A 44 -3.68 19.07 26.86
N ARG A 45 -2.45 18.65 27.18
CA ARG A 45 -1.73 17.60 26.43
C ARG A 45 -2.53 16.29 26.37
N VAL A 46 -3.05 15.83 27.51
CA VAL A 46 -3.87 14.61 27.57
C VAL A 46 -5.17 14.75 26.77
N VAL A 47 -5.77 15.94 26.74
CA VAL A 47 -6.98 16.20 25.95
C VAL A 47 -6.68 16.19 24.44
N LEU A 48 -5.54 16.75 24.01
CA LEU A 48 -5.06 16.65 22.63
C LEU A 48 -4.83 15.19 22.21
N GLU A 49 -4.15 14.41 23.05
CA GLU A 49 -3.93 12.97 22.83
C GLU A 49 -5.27 12.21 22.73
N ALA A 50 -6.24 12.52 23.60
CA ALA A 50 -7.57 11.90 23.54
C ALA A 50 -8.29 12.19 22.21
N TYR A 51 -8.16 13.40 21.66
CA TYR A 51 -8.71 13.73 20.34
C TYR A 51 -8.03 12.94 19.21
N LEU A 52 -6.70 12.85 19.26
CA LEU A 52 -5.91 12.07 18.31
C LEU A 52 -6.25 10.57 18.36
N ASP A 53 -6.52 10.04 19.56
CA ASP A 53 -6.99 8.67 19.80
C ASP A 53 -8.44 8.42 19.34
N GLY A 54 -9.10 9.41 18.76
CA GLY A 54 -10.46 9.27 18.24
C GLY A 54 -11.51 9.18 19.35
N LYS A 55 -11.30 9.86 20.48
CA LYS A 55 -12.38 10.10 21.44
C LYS A 55 -13.35 11.18 20.93
N PRO A 56 -14.61 11.20 21.40
CA PRO A 56 -15.26 10.20 22.23
C PRO A 56 -15.41 8.83 21.52
N SER A 57 -15.30 7.76 22.31
CA SER A 57 -15.52 6.39 21.81
C SER A 57 -17.01 6.12 21.59
N ALA A 58 -17.32 5.09 20.79
CA ALA A 58 -18.69 4.67 20.54
C ALA A 58 -19.41 4.33 21.86
N THR A 59 -20.66 4.78 21.98
CA THR A 59 -21.59 4.30 23.01
C THR A 59 -22.49 3.22 22.41
N GLN A 60 -23.20 2.45 23.24
CA GLN A 60 -24.17 1.45 22.76
C GLN A 60 -25.24 2.03 21.82
N ARG A 61 -25.51 3.34 21.88
CA ARG A 61 -26.55 4.02 21.09
C ARG A 61 -26.02 4.72 19.84
N HIS A 62 -24.74 5.09 19.79
CA HIS A 62 -24.19 5.85 18.67
C HIS A 62 -22.67 5.73 18.53
N LYS A 63 -22.19 5.59 17.30
CA LYS A 63 -20.78 5.60 16.92
C LYS A 63 -20.47 6.93 16.22
N PRO A 64 -19.79 7.88 16.90
CA PRO A 64 -19.49 9.19 16.30
C PRO A 64 -18.59 9.02 15.07
N THR A 65 -18.91 9.77 14.02
CA THR A 65 -18.10 9.84 12.80
C THR A 65 -16.83 10.66 13.06
N ARG A 66 -15.91 10.71 12.09
CA ARG A 66 -14.74 11.59 12.18
C ARG A 66 -15.15 13.06 12.24
N ALA A 67 -16.10 13.47 11.40
CA ALA A 67 -16.63 14.83 11.37
C ALA A 67 -17.26 15.24 12.70
N ASP A 68 -18.01 14.34 13.36
CA ASP A 68 -18.60 14.63 14.67
C ASP A 68 -17.53 14.87 15.74
N ARG A 69 -16.44 14.08 15.72
CA ARG A 69 -15.30 14.27 16.63
C ARG A 69 -14.58 15.59 16.37
N ASP A 70 -14.34 15.91 15.10
CA ASP A 70 -13.66 17.14 14.70
C ASP A 70 -14.50 18.35 15.13
N ARG A 71 -15.82 18.35 14.87
CA ARG A 71 -16.74 19.41 15.33
C ARG A 71 -16.75 19.54 16.85
N CYS A 72 -16.84 18.44 17.58
CA CYS A 72 -16.86 18.46 19.04
C CYS A 72 -15.54 18.98 19.65
N PHE A 73 -14.40 18.64 19.05
CA PHE A 73 -13.10 19.08 19.54
C PHE A 73 -12.88 20.57 19.28
N TRP A 74 -13.03 20.99 18.02
CA TRP A 74 -12.73 22.36 17.60
C TRP A 74 -13.73 23.42 18.08
N SER A 75 -14.88 23.01 18.64
CA SER A 75 -15.81 23.91 19.33
C SER A 75 -15.56 24.02 20.85
N SER A 76 -14.59 23.28 21.40
CA SER A 76 -14.36 23.22 22.85
C SER A 76 -13.72 24.50 23.39
N ALA A 77 -14.19 24.99 24.54
CA ALA A 77 -13.76 26.24 25.14
C ALA A 77 -12.32 26.19 25.69
N PHE A 78 -11.83 25.02 26.12
CA PHE A 78 -10.46 24.87 26.63
C PHE A 78 -9.41 25.23 25.57
N LEU A 79 -9.75 25.17 24.27
CA LEU A 79 -8.83 25.54 23.19
C LEU A 79 -8.42 27.02 23.26
N GLY A 80 -9.29 27.89 23.79
CA GLY A 80 -8.95 29.28 24.04
C GLY A 80 -7.97 29.49 25.20
N GLN A 81 -7.62 28.42 25.92
CA GLN A 81 -6.59 28.43 26.97
C GLN A 81 -5.26 27.82 26.49
N CYS A 82 -5.21 27.33 25.25
CA CYS A 82 -3.99 26.78 24.66
C CYS A 82 -3.07 27.91 24.17
N GLY A 83 -1.83 27.95 24.68
CA GLY A 83 -0.81 28.89 24.24
C GLY A 83 0.15 28.30 23.20
N SER A 84 1.16 29.09 22.83
CA SER A 84 2.23 28.66 21.90
C SER A 84 2.97 27.40 22.36
N GLY A 85 3.15 27.23 23.67
CA GLY A 85 3.77 26.05 24.27
C GLY A 85 2.99 24.77 23.96
N ASP A 86 1.65 24.80 24.06
CA ASP A 86 0.78 23.65 23.81
C ASP A 86 0.81 23.25 22.33
N TRP A 87 0.70 24.22 21.42
CA TRP A 87 0.70 23.99 19.97
C TRP A 87 2.05 23.55 19.40
N SER A 88 3.14 23.87 20.09
CA SER A 88 4.50 23.44 19.71
C SER A 88 4.82 22.01 20.13
N THR A 89 3.97 21.38 20.94
CA THR A 89 4.12 19.96 21.30
C THR A 89 3.72 19.04 20.14
N GLU A 90 4.22 17.79 20.13
CA GLU A 90 3.85 16.79 19.12
C GLU A 90 2.32 16.55 19.06
N PRO A 91 1.58 16.38 20.17
CA PRO A 91 0.11 16.29 20.12
C PRO A 91 -0.56 17.54 19.54
N GLY A 92 -0.04 18.73 19.84
CA GLY A 92 -0.51 20.00 19.28
C GLY A 92 -0.35 20.05 17.76
N ILE A 93 0.85 19.76 17.27
CA ILE A 93 1.16 19.71 15.83
C ILE A 93 0.28 18.67 15.13
N LEU A 94 0.12 17.47 15.68
CA LEU A 94 -0.72 16.43 15.08
C LEU A 94 -2.20 16.81 15.06
N ALA A 95 -2.70 17.50 16.09
CA ALA A 95 -4.06 18.01 16.11
C ALA A 95 -4.26 19.06 15.00
N LEU A 96 -3.30 19.97 14.83
CA LEU A 96 -3.30 20.95 13.73
C LEU A 96 -3.17 20.30 12.35
N THR A 97 -2.32 19.28 12.19
CA THR A 97 -2.23 18.49 10.97
C THR A 97 -3.59 17.89 10.62
N ARG A 98 -4.29 17.32 11.60
CA ARG A 98 -5.63 16.77 11.41
C ARG A 98 -6.63 17.87 11.03
N TYR A 99 -6.58 19.03 11.67
CA TYR A 99 -7.41 20.20 11.33
C TYR A 99 -7.20 20.68 9.90
N LEU A 100 -5.94 20.77 9.46
CA LEU A 100 -5.62 21.20 8.10
C LEU A 100 -6.04 20.16 7.05
N SER A 101 -5.99 18.86 7.39
CA SER A 101 -6.33 17.76 6.47
C SER A 101 -7.83 17.50 6.25
N GLN A 102 -8.72 18.23 6.91
CA GLN A 102 -10.18 18.07 6.83
C GLN A 102 -10.82 19.34 6.30
N SER A 103 -12.06 19.27 5.78
CA SER A 103 -12.78 20.42 5.18
C SER A 103 -14.12 20.74 5.87
N GLU A 104 -14.44 20.05 6.96
CA GLU A 104 -15.73 20.09 7.65
C GLU A 104 -15.84 21.21 8.68
N VAL A 105 -14.72 21.59 9.30
CA VAL A 105 -14.66 22.54 10.41
C VAL A 105 -13.63 23.62 10.10
N LEU A 106 -14.07 24.87 10.16
CA LEU A 106 -13.21 26.04 10.11
C LEU A 106 -13.39 26.82 11.41
N VAL A 107 -12.28 27.05 12.11
CA VAL A 107 -12.26 27.89 13.32
C VAL A 107 -11.79 29.27 12.91
N ASP A 108 -12.68 30.25 13.02
CA ASP A 108 -12.40 31.62 12.64
C ASP A 108 -11.19 32.18 13.41
N GLY A 109 -10.26 32.80 12.68
CA GLY A 109 -9.07 33.42 13.27
C GLY A 109 -7.97 32.47 13.75
N LEU A 110 -8.21 31.15 13.87
CA LEU A 110 -7.22 30.20 14.39
C LEU A 110 -5.92 30.20 13.58
N VAL A 111 -6.00 30.13 12.25
CA VAL A 111 -4.81 30.12 11.38
C VAL A 111 -4.03 31.43 11.49
N ALA A 112 -4.73 32.57 11.58
CA ALA A 112 -4.10 33.87 11.74
C ALA A 112 -3.42 34.02 13.11
N TYR A 113 -4.04 33.50 14.17
CA TYR A 113 -3.45 33.41 15.50
C TYR A 113 -2.17 32.58 15.46
N LEU A 114 -2.22 31.36 14.94
CA LEU A 114 -1.08 30.44 14.87
C LEU A 114 0.05 31.00 14.00
N ALA A 115 -0.26 31.70 12.91
CA ALA A 115 0.74 32.36 12.08
C ALA A 115 1.54 33.41 12.86
N ARG A 116 0.90 34.15 13.79
CA ARG A 116 1.57 35.16 14.62
C ARG A 116 2.28 34.58 15.83
N SER A 117 1.66 33.60 16.50
CA SER A 117 2.11 33.11 17.80
C SER A 117 3.03 31.88 17.71
N THR A 118 2.81 31.02 16.70
CA THR A 118 3.46 29.71 16.57
C THR A 118 3.71 29.29 15.11
N PRO A 119 4.34 30.15 14.27
CA PRO A 119 4.46 29.91 12.83
C PRO A 119 5.18 28.61 12.47
N LYS A 120 6.20 28.22 13.25
CA LYS A 120 6.93 26.95 13.03
C LYS A 120 6.03 25.73 13.16
N ALA A 121 5.21 25.67 14.21
CA ALA A 121 4.28 24.56 14.44
C ALA A 121 3.22 24.51 13.34
N LEU A 122 2.72 25.68 12.91
CA LEU A 122 1.77 25.79 11.80
C LEU A 122 2.36 25.27 10.47
N VAL A 123 3.60 25.65 10.13
CA VAL A 123 4.27 25.18 8.92
C VAL A 123 4.51 23.66 8.95
N VAL A 124 4.95 23.11 10.09
CA VAL A 124 5.10 21.65 10.23
C VAL A 124 3.75 20.94 10.07
N ALA A 125 2.69 21.48 10.70
CA ALA A 125 1.36 20.93 10.57
C ALA A 125 0.85 20.96 9.12
N MET A 126 1.08 22.08 8.42
CA MET A 126 0.75 22.29 7.01
C MET A 126 1.48 21.29 6.10
N ARG A 127 2.79 21.10 6.30
CA ARG A 127 3.59 20.09 5.59
C ARG A 127 2.99 18.69 5.79
N ARG A 128 2.82 18.27 7.05
CA ARG A 128 2.34 16.92 7.40
C ARG A 128 0.89 16.65 6.96
N ALA A 129 0.08 17.70 6.73
CA ALA A 129 -1.30 17.58 6.28
C ALA A 129 -1.46 17.19 4.79
N ARG A 130 -0.36 17.14 4.02
CA ARG A 130 -0.34 16.79 2.57
C ARG A 130 -1.35 17.60 1.74
N LEU A 131 -1.48 18.89 2.03
CA LEU A 131 -2.47 19.77 1.39
C LEU A 131 -2.36 19.85 -0.14
N VAL A 132 -1.23 19.45 -0.73
CA VAL A 132 -1.03 19.37 -2.19
C VAL A 132 -2.13 18.53 -2.86
N ARG A 133 -2.68 17.52 -2.15
CA ARG A 133 -3.77 16.67 -2.64
C ARG A 133 -5.17 17.27 -2.49
N SER A 134 -5.29 18.43 -1.85
CA SER A 134 -6.56 19.12 -1.60
C SER A 134 -6.39 20.64 -1.67
N PRO A 135 -5.93 21.18 -2.83
CA PRO A 135 -5.54 22.57 -2.97
C PRO A 135 -6.71 23.58 -2.89
N GLY A 136 -7.95 23.10 -2.97
CA GLY A 136 -9.18 23.91 -2.87
C GLY A 136 -9.90 23.82 -1.52
N SER A 137 -9.22 23.36 -0.46
CA SER A 137 -9.81 23.28 0.88
C SER A 137 -9.89 24.67 1.55
N PRO A 138 -10.92 24.95 2.38
CA PRO A 138 -11.03 26.21 3.13
C PRO A 138 -9.80 26.51 4.02
N GLN A 139 -9.10 25.47 4.46
CA GLN A 139 -7.89 25.54 5.27
C GLN A 139 -6.73 26.14 4.48
N VAL A 140 -6.61 25.80 3.18
CA VAL A 140 -5.61 26.40 2.28
C VAL A 140 -5.91 27.88 2.06
N ASP A 141 -7.18 28.26 1.90
CA ASP A 141 -7.55 29.68 1.75
C ASP A 141 -7.23 30.48 3.02
N ALA A 142 -7.48 29.92 4.20
CA ALA A 142 -7.11 30.53 5.48
C ALA A 142 -5.58 30.69 5.62
N LEU A 143 -4.79 29.71 5.19
CA LEU A 143 -3.32 29.80 5.15
C LEU A 143 -2.86 30.90 4.19
N ARG A 144 -3.44 30.97 2.99
CA ARG A 144 -3.14 32.02 2.00
C ARG A 144 -3.46 33.42 2.53
N ALA A 145 -4.57 33.58 3.24
CA ALA A 145 -4.93 34.85 3.89
C ALA A 145 -3.94 35.25 5.00
N ALA A 146 -3.34 34.26 5.68
CA ALA A 146 -2.39 34.48 6.77
C ALA A 146 -0.94 34.74 6.30
N ARG A 147 -0.61 34.63 5.01
CA ARG A 147 0.76 34.77 4.48
C ARG A 147 1.47 36.05 4.94
N LYS A 148 0.76 37.19 4.96
CA LYS A 148 1.34 38.49 5.35
C LYS A 148 1.66 38.61 6.84
N LEU A 149 1.27 37.62 7.65
CA LEU A 149 1.44 37.66 9.10
C LEU A 149 2.79 37.13 9.55
N ASP A 150 3.43 36.25 8.77
CA ASP A 150 4.74 35.69 9.09
C ASP A 150 5.49 35.20 7.82
N PRO A 151 6.79 35.53 7.65
CA PRO A 151 7.57 35.13 6.47
C PRO A 151 7.71 33.62 6.26
N LEU A 152 7.76 32.81 7.34
CA LEU A 152 7.86 31.35 7.22
C LEU A 152 6.57 30.75 6.67
N VAL A 153 5.42 31.32 7.07
CA VAL A 153 4.10 30.92 6.56
C VAL A 153 3.97 31.33 5.09
N ASP A 154 4.44 32.52 4.70
CA ASP A 154 4.45 32.96 3.30
C ASP A 154 5.30 32.05 2.40
N GLU A 155 6.53 31.75 2.82
CA GLU A 155 7.42 30.84 2.10
C GLU A 155 6.82 29.45 1.95
N ALA A 156 6.27 28.88 3.04
CA ALA A 156 5.62 27.58 3.00
C ALA A 156 4.43 27.56 2.02
N CYS A 157 3.61 28.62 2.00
CA CYS A 157 2.50 28.74 1.06
C CYS A 157 2.98 28.81 -0.39
N ARG A 158 4.06 29.55 -0.69
CA ARG A 158 4.63 29.59 -2.04
C ARG A 158 5.14 28.21 -2.50
N ILE A 159 5.89 27.51 -1.64
CA ILE A 159 6.36 26.15 -1.95
C ILE A 159 5.18 25.22 -2.21
N HIS A 160 4.14 25.31 -1.37
CA HIS A 160 2.90 24.55 -1.58
C HIS A 160 2.24 24.85 -2.92
N ASP A 161 2.08 26.12 -3.30
CA ASP A 161 1.47 26.52 -4.57
C ASP A 161 2.28 25.98 -5.78
N VAL A 162 3.61 25.99 -5.72
CA VAL A 162 4.49 25.39 -6.74
C VAL A 162 4.28 23.88 -6.84
N LEU A 163 4.25 23.16 -5.70
CA LEU A 163 4.01 21.72 -5.68
C LEU A 163 2.62 21.37 -6.24
N VAL A 164 1.60 22.19 -5.97
CA VAL A 164 0.26 22.03 -6.55
C VAL A 164 0.26 22.20 -8.06
N GLY A 165 0.98 23.21 -8.58
CA GLY A 165 1.14 23.41 -10.03
C GLY A 165 1.81 22.20 -10.70
N ALA A 166 2.94 21.77 -10.15
CA ALA A 166 3.70 20.62 -10.66
C ALA A 166 2.92 19.29 -10.56
N HIS A 167 2.09 19.12 -9.53
CA HIS A 167 1.18 17.98 -9.43
C HIS A 167 0.14 18.01 -10.55
N ARG A 168 -0.51 19.16 -10.76
CA ARG A 168 -1.56 19.34 -11.77
C ARG A 168 -1.06 19.09 -13.19
N GLU A 169 0.15 19.54 -13.53
CA GLU A 169 0.77 19.27 -14.83
C GLU A 169 0.87 17.77 -15.12
N ARG A 170 1.27 16.98 -14.12
CA ARG A 170 1.40 15.52 -14.22
C ARG A 170 0.04 14.84 -14.29
N GLU A 171 -0.96 15.32 -13.56
CA GLU A 171 -2.34 14.83 -13.69
C GLU A 171 -2.90 15.08 -15.10
N VAL A 172 -2.62 16.24 -15.70
CA VAL A 172 -3.04 16.57 -17.06
C VAL A 172 -2.34 15.68 -18.09
N GLU A 173 -1.03 15.46 -17.97
CA GLU A 173 -0.28 14.58 -18.88
C GLU A 173 -0.72 13.11 -18.71
N LEU A 174 -1.01 12.65 -17.49
CA LEU A 174 -1.60 11.34 -17.25
C LEU A 174 -2.97 11.21 -17.94
N ALA A 175 -3.86 12.19 -17.75
CA ALA A 175 -5.19 12.20 -18.35
C ALA A 175 -5.13 12.18 -19.89
N ARG A 176 -4.16 12.86 -20.49
CA ARG A 176 -3.91 12.86 -21.94
C ARG A 176 -3.67 11.45 -22.47
N TRP A 177 -2.88 10.63 -21.77
CA TRP A 177 -2.59 9.24 -22.19
C TRP A 177 -3.66 8.25 -21.73
N GLN A 178 -4.46 8.58 -20.72
CA GLN A 178 -5.63 7.79 -20.35
C GLN A 178 -6.72 7.83 -21.43
N GLY A 179 -6.96 8.99 -22.05
CA GLY A 179 -8.04 9.18 -23.04
C GLY A 179 -8.07 8.14 -24.17
N PRO A 180 -6.97 7.93 -24.94
CA PRO A 180 -6.94 6.94 -26.02
C PRO A 180 -7.22 5.49 -25.57
N LEU A 181 -7.00 5.19 -24.29
CA LEU A 181 -7.13 3.87 -23.72
C LEU A 181 -8.34 3.74 -22.79
N GLU A 182 -9.19 4.76 -22.68
CA GLU A 182 -10.30 4.84 -21.72
C GLU A 182 -11.27 3.66 -21.87
N ASN A 183 -11.58 3.27 -23.11
CA ASN A 183 -12.53 2.21 -23.42
C ASN A 183 -12.00 0.79 -23.20
N LEU A 184 -10.73 0.61 -22.83
CA LEU A 184 -10.21 -0.71 -22.46
C LEU A 184 -10.89 -1.23 -21.20
N SER A 185 -11.28 -2.50 -21.23
CA SER A 185 -11.61 -3.24 -20.01
C SER A 185 -10.36 -3.44 -19.14
N ALA A 186 -10.57 -3.71 -17.85
CA ALA A 186 -9.47 -4.07 -16.94
C ALA A 186 -8.69 -5.31 -17.42
N PHE A 187 -9.36 -6.27 -18.06
CA PHE A 187 -8.71 -7.44 -18.64
C PHE A 187 -7.81 -7.08 -19.84
N GLU A 188 -8.28 -6.21 -20.74
CA GLU A 188 -7.48 -5.75 -21.88
C GLU A 188 -6.29 -4.89 -21.46
N LEU A 189 -6.44 -4.07 -20.43
CA LEU A 189 -5.31 -3.37 -19.81
C LEU A 189 -4.25 -4.37 -19.34
N LEU A 190 -4.64 -5.46 -18.67
CA LEU A 190 -3.72 -6.49 -18.19
C LEU A 190 -3.04 -7.26 -19.34
N LEU A 191 -3.71 -7.42 -20.49
CA LEU A 191 -3.10 -7.99 -21.69
C LEU A 191 -1.99 -7.07 -22.22
N LEU A 192 -2.27 -5.77 -22.39
CA LEU A 192 -1.24 -4.79 -22.79
C LEU A 192 -0.10 -4.69 -21.78
N ALA A 193 -0.42 -4.69 -20.49
CA ALA A 193 0.56 -4.72 -19.40
C ALA A 193 1.46 -5.95 -19.47
N SER A 194 0.90 -7.11 -19.82
CA SER A 194 1.67 -8.34 -19.94
C SER A 194 2.59 -8.32 -21.16
N LEU A 195 2.14 -7.80 -22.29
CA LEU A 195 3.01 -7.63 -23.46
C LEU A 195 4.14 -6.63 -23.18
N TYR A 196 3.82 -5.50 -22.56
CA TYR A 196 4.78 -4.52 -22.07
C TYR A 196 5.81 -5.14 -21.10
N ALA A 197 5.35 -6.00 -20.19
CA ALA A 197 6.23 -6.67 -19.24
C ALA A 197 7.21 -7.62 -19.92
N TYR A 198 6.77 -8.43 -20.88
CA TYR A 198 7.68 -9.30 -21.63
C TYR A 198 8.65 -8.51 -22.54
N GLU A 199 8.22 -7.36 -23.06
CA GLU A 199 9.13 -6.47 -23.80
C GLU A 199 10.18 -5.83 -22.88
N ARG A 200 9.81 -5.39 -21.66
CA ARG A 200 10.64 -4.42 -20.89
C ARG A 200 11.01 -4.82 -19.46
N LEU A 201 10.20 -5.64 -18.81
CA LEU A 201 10.30 -5.99 -17.38
C LEU A 201 10.84 -7.40 -17.14
N VAL A 202 10.77 -8.27 -18.15
CA VAL A 202 11.40 -9.60 -18.15
C VAL A 202 12.76 -9.51 -18.86
N PRO A 203 13.85 -10.08 -18.32
CA PRO A 203 15.15 -10.12 -18.99
C PRO A 203 15.08 -10.87 -20.32
N HIS A 204 15.87 -10.45 -21.31
CA HIS A 204 16.01 -11.15 -22.60
C HIS A 204 17.29 -11.98 -22.68
N LYS A 205 18.06 -12.05 -21.59
CA LYS A 205 19.26 -12.87 -21.44
C LYS A 205 19.27 -13.51 -20.05
N MET A 206 19.75 -14.75 -19.96
CA MET A 206 19.68 -15.53 -18.72
C MET A 206 20.47 -14.90 -17.56
N THR A 207 21.56 -14.20 -17.89
CA THR A 207 22.41 -13.47 -16.92
C THR A 207 22.21 -11.95 -16.98
N GLY A 208 21.26 -11.48 -17.81
CA GLY A 208 20.97 -10.07 -18.04
C GLY A 208 19.97 -9.48 -17.05
N GLN A 209 19.81 -8.17 -17.13
CA GLN A 209 18.76 -7.44 -16.42
C GLN A 209 17.59 -7.16 -17.38
N PRO A 210 16.39 -6.84 -16.86
CA PRO A 210 15.32 -6.29 -17.69
C PRO A 210 15.75 -5.01 -18.41
N ALA A 211 15.20 -4.75 -19.61
CA ALA A 211 15.55 -3.58 -20.41
C ALA A 211 15.39 -2.24 -19.64
N VAL A 212 14.39 -2.14 -18.77
CA VAL A 212 14.20 -0.97 -17.89
C VAL A 212 15.40 -0.78 -16.96
N ALA A 213 15.91 -1.85 -16.36
CA ALA A 213 17.04 -1.78 -15.45
C ALA A 213 18.36 -1.49 -16.18
N GLU A 214 18.54 -1.99 -17.40
CA GLU A 214 19.67 -1.62 -18.26
C GLU A 214 19.68 -0.12 -18.59
N GLY A 215 18.49 0.48 -18.75
CA GLY A 215 18.31 1.92 -18.93
C GLY A 215 18.40 2.75 -17.64
N GLY A 216 18.77 2.16 -16.51
CA GLY A 216 18.87 2.84 -15.21
C GLY A 216 17.53 3.06 -14.50
N GLY A 217 16.42 2.54 -15.04
CA GLY A 217 15.11 2.52 -14.39
C GLY A 217 15.01 1.40 -13.34
N ARG A 218 13.91 1.40 -12.58
CA ARG A 218 13.62 0.35 -11.59
C ARG A 218 12.37 -0.42 -11.98
N VAL A 219 12.38 -1.74 -11.86
CA VAL A 219 11.24 -2.59 -12.26
C VAL A 219 10.01 -2.37 -11.37
N ASP A 220 10.23 -2.11 -10.08
CA ASP A 220 9.16 -1.93 -9.10
C ASP A 220 8.31 -0.69 -9.34
N THR A 221 8.89 0.41 -9.86
CA THR A 221 8.12 1.61 -10.21
C THR A 221 7.14 1.35 -11.35
N HIS A 222 7.49 0.47 -12.30
CA HIS A 222 6.58 0.04 -13.37
C HIS A 222 5.47 -0.84 -12.84
N TRP A 223 5.75 -1.72 -11.87
CA TRP A 223 4.73 -2.55 -11.23
C TRP A 223 3.72 -1.72 -10.46
N ASP A 224 4.17 -0.75 -9.66
CA ASP A 224 3.30 0.16 -8.92
C ASP A 224 2.46 1.01 -9.90
N ALA A 225 3.05 1.51 -10.99
CA ALA A 225 2.31 2.24 -12.02
C ALA A 225 1.23 1.39 -12.70
N ILE A 226 1.54 0.15 -13.11
CA ILE A 226 0.56 -0.77 -13.71
C ILE A 226 -0.57 -1.07 -12.70
N ASN A 227 -0.24 -1.21 -11.42
CA ASN A 227 -1.23 -1.40 -10.37
C ASN A 227 -2.17 -0.18 -10.25
N ASP A 228 -1.64 1.04 -10.24
CA ASP A 228 -2.46 2.26 -10.18
C ASP A 228 -3.36 2.42 -11.42
N LEU A 229 -2.85 2.07 -12.60
CA LEU A 229 -3.65 2.03 -13.83
C LEU A 229 -4.76 0.97 -13.77
N LEU A 230 -4.51 -0.18 -13.13
CA LEU A 230 -5.56 -1.17 -12.88
C LEU A 230 -6.62 -0.60 -11.93
N ILE A 231 -6.24 0.08 -10.85
CA ILE A 231 -7.19 0.75 -9.95
C ILE A 231 -8.00 1.81 -10.70
N TRP A 232 -7.38 2.59 -11.57
CA TRP A 232 -8.11 3.51 -12.47
C TRP A 232 -9.15 2.77 -13.32
N LYS A 233 -8.79 1.62 -13.93
CA LYS A 233 -9.76 0.82 -14.69
C LYS A 233 -10.88 0.23 -13.85
N LEU A 234 -10.61 -0.24 -12.64
CA LEU A 234 -11.65 -0.76 -11.76
C LEU A 234 -12.65 0.35 -11.36
N LYS A 235 -12.19 1.60 -11.23
CA LYS A 235 -13.06 2.76 -10.97
C LYS A 235 -13.95 3.13 -12.15
N THR A 236 -13.48 2.98 -13.38
CA THR A 236 -14.13 3.57 -14.56
C THR A 236 -14.83 2.55 -15.46
N THR A 237 -14.45 1.27 -15.40
CA THR A 237 -14.98 0.27 -16.34
C THR A 237 -16.41 -0.17 -15.97
N PRO A 238 -17.27 -0.46 -16.97
CA PRO A 238 -18.61 -0.99 -16.72
C PRO A 238 -18.55 -2.35 -16.00
N ARG A 239 -19.39 -2.54 -14.98
CA ARG A 239 -19.44 -3.77 -14.16
C ARG A 239 -19.57 -5.06 -14.98
N ALA A 240 -20.24 -5.02 -16.14
CA ALA A 240 -20.41 -6.18 -17.01
C ALA A 240 -19.09 -6.73 -17.56
N THR A 241 -18.07 -5.89 -17.76
CA THR A 241 -16.77 -6.32 -18.32
C THR A 241 -15.89 -7.04 -17.30
N LEU A 242 -16.19 -6.89 -16.00
CA LEU A 242 -15.49 -7.57 -14.90
C LEU A 242 -15.94 -9.01 -14.70
N ARG A 243 -17.07 -9.41 -15.29
CA ARG A 243 -17.52 -10.80 -15.36
C ARG A 243 -17.04 -11.41 -16.67
N LEU A 244 -15.78 -11.85 -16.66
CA LEU A 244 -15.11 -12.32 -17.87
C LEU A 244 -15.71 -13.66 -18.33
N ALA A 245 -16.38 -13.63 -19.49
CA ALA A 245 -16.88 -14.81 -20.19
C ALA A 245 -15.92 -15.21 -21.31
N ASP A 246 -15.95 -16.48 -21.71
CA ASP A 246 -15.01 -17.06 -22.68
C ASP A 246 -15.05 -16.35 -24.03
N GLU A 247 -16.24 -15.96 -24.52
CA GLU A 247 -16.38 -15.21 -25.76
C GLU A 247 -15.73 -13.82 -25.70
N ALA A 248 -15.91 -13.11 -24.58
CA ALA A 248 -15.32 -11.78 -24.40
C ALA A 248 -13.79 -11.87 -24.33
N MET A 249 -13.29 -12.87 -23.61
CA MET A 249 -11.86 -13.16 -23.54
C MET A 249 -11.28 -13.51 -24.91
N GLY A 250 -11.96 -14.36 -25.70
CA GLY A 250 -11.56 -14.71 -27.05
C GLY A 250 -11.48 -13.49 -27.98
N ARG A 251 -12.43 -12.54 -27.88
CA ARG A 251 -12.37 -11.28 -28.63
C ARG A 251 -11.17 -10.43 -28.23
N SER A 252 -10.90 -10.27 -26.93
CA SER A 252 -9.74 -9.50 -26.46
C SER A 252 -8.41 -10.16 -26.87
N LEU A 253 -8.29 -11.49 -26.74
CA LEU A 253 -7.09 -12.22 -27.19
C LEU A 253 -6.90 -12.10 -28.71
N LYS A 254 -7.97 -12.20 -29.49
CA LYS A 254 -7.93 -12.00 -30.95
C LYS A 254 -7.44 -10.60 -31.31
N ARG A 255 -7.84 -9.58 -30.56
CA ARG A 255 -7.45 -8.19 -30.81
C ARG A 255 -6.02 -7.88 -30.39
N TYR A 256 -5.62 -8.29 -29.19
CA TYR A 256 -4.38 -7.81 -28.57
C TYR A 256 -3.23 -8.81 -28.60
N LEU A 257 -3.50 -10.11 -28.78
CA LEU A 257 -2.46 -11.15 -28.76
C LEU A 257 -2.26 -11.82 -30.11
N SER A 258 -3.36 -12.13 -30.82
CA SER A 258 -3.30 -12.79 -32.13
C SER A 258 -2.41 -12.06 -33.15
N PRO A 259 -2.39 -10.71 -33.27
CA PRO A 259 -1.56 -10.05 -34.27
C PRO A 259 -0.05 -10.18 -34.03
N LEU A 260 0.39 -10.52 -32.80
CA LEU A 260 1.78 -10.83 -32.47
C LEU A 260 2.11 -12.31 -32.71
N LEU A 261 1.17 -13.20 -32.40
CA LEU A 261 1.35 -14.64 -32.57
C LEU A 261 1.24 -15.07 -34.05
N PHE A 262 0.34 -14.44 -34.80
CA PHE A 262 0.02 -14.73 -36.19
C PHE A 262 0.01 -13.42 -36.99
N PRO A 263 1.19 -12.88 -37.36
CA PRO A 263 1.28 -11.57 -37.98
C PRO A 263 0.60 -11.58 -39.35
N ALA A 264 -0.39 -10.70 -39.52
CA ALA A 264 -1.06 -10.42 -40.78
C ALA A 264 -0.80 -8.95 -41.16
N PRO A 265 -0.68 -8.61 -42.46
CA PRO A 265 -0.45 -7.23 -42.90
C PRO A 265 -1.49 -6.25 -42.30
N GLY A 266 -1.02 -5.15 -41.69
CA GLY A 266 -1.86 -4.09 -41.12
C GLY A 266 -2.31 -4.29 -39.67
N GLN A 267 -2.64 -5.51 -39.23
CA GLN A 267 -3.12 -5.76 -37.86
C GLN A 267 -2.04 -5.56 -36.80
N SER A 268 -0.78 -5.91 -37.12
CA SER A 268 0.33 -5.70 -36.20
C SER A 268 0.62 -4.21 -35.95
N LEU A 269 0.32 -3.31 -36.90
CA LEU A 269 0.58 -1.87 -36.75
C LEU A 269 -0.38 -1.21 -35.74
N GLU A 270 -1.67 -1.57 -35.75
CA GLU A 270 -2.65 -1.05 -34.77
C GLU A 270 -2.25 -1.45 -33.35
N LEU A 271 -1.88 -2.72 -33.16
CA LEU A 271 -1.44 -3.23 -31.86
C LEU A 271 -0.15 -2.56 -31.37
N LEU A 272 0.85 -2.39 -32.24
CA LEU A 272 2.09 -1.68 -31.88
C LEU A 272 1.82 -0.22 -31.48
N THR A 273 0.88 0.44 -32.16
CA THR A 273 0.44 1.81 -31.80
C THR A 273 -0.21 1.82 -30.41
N GLN A 274 -1.04 0.82 -30.09
CA GLN A 274 -1.64 0.69 -28.76
C GLN A 274 -0.63 0.36 -27.67
N LEU A 275 0.39 -0.45 -27.98
CA LEU A 275 1.49 -0.75 -27.05
C LEU A 275 2.36 0.50 -26.78
N ASP A 276 2.64 1.33 -27.79
CA ASP A 276 3.32 2.62 -27.57
C ASP A 276 2.48 3.56 -26.70
N ALA A 277 1.19 3.69 -26.98
CA ALA A 277 0.28 4.49 -26.16
C ALA A 277 0.24 3.98 -24.71
N PHE A 278 0.21 2.66 -24.51
CA PHE A 278 0.27 2.05 -23.17
C PHE A 278 1.61 2.32 -22.47
N ALA A 279 2.73 2.21 -23.19
CA ALA A 279 4.05 2.52 -22.64
C ALA A 279 4.16 3.98 -22.18
N ARG A 280 3.59 4.92 -22.95
CA ARG A 280 3.50 6.35 -22.57
C ARG A 280 2.59 6.59 -21.37
N LEU A 281 1.47 5.88 -21.29
CA LEU A 281 0.59 5.92 -20.13
C LEU A 281 1.31 5.43 -18.86
N VAL A 282 2.05 4.33 -18.94
CA VAL A 282 2.89 3.84 -17.82
C VAL A 282 3.93 4.88 -17.43
N ALA A 283 4.62 5.49 -18.39
CA ALA A 283 5.62 6.53 -18.12
C ALA A 283 5.01 7.76 -17.42
N ALA A 284 3.83 8.23 -17.87
CA ALA A 284 3.12 9.34 -17.23
C ALA A 284 2.68 9.00 -15.79
N GLN A 285 2.23 7.77 -15.55
CA GLN A 285 1.90 7.29 -14.20
C GLN A 285 3.14 7.19 -13.30
N ILE A 286 4.28 6.72 -13.83
CA ILE A 286 5.56 6.68 -13.10
C ILE A 286 5.97 8.10 -12.71
N GLU A 287 5.91 9.06 -13.63
CA GLU A 287 6.27 10.45 -13.35
C GLU A 287 5.40 11.07 -12.25
N LEU A 288 4.08 10.80 -12.26
CA LEU A 288 3.19 11.21 -11.18
C LEU A 288 3.58 10.56 -9.84
N ASN A 289 3.81 9.26 -9.83
CA ASN A 289 4.17 8.50 -8.62
C ASN A 289 5.52 8.96 -8.04
N GLU A 290 6.52 9.17 -8.89
CA GLU A 290 7.84 9.65 -8.50
C GLU A 290 7.78 11.08 -7.97
N PHE A 291 6.99 11.96 -8.58
CA PHE A 291 6.77 13.30 -8.04
C PHE A 291 6.11 13.27 -6.65
N LEU A 292 5.08 12.45 -6.48
CA LEU A 292 4.43 12.27 -5.18
C LEU A 292 5.41 11.74 -4.13
N SER A 293 6.23 10.75 -4.47
CA SER A 293 7.17 10.14 -3.52
C SER A 293 8.39 11.03 -3.23
N ARG A 294 9.02 11.61 -4.25
CA ARG A 294 10.31 12.33 -4.12
C ARG A 294 10.16 13.80 -3.82
N SER A 295 9.03 14.41 -4.19
CA SER A 295 8.79 15.84 -3.95
C SER A 295 7.75 16.04 -2.86
N VAL A 296 6.56 15.49 -2.99
CA VAL A 296 5.47 15.75 -2.03
C VAL A 296 5.74 15.05 -0.70
N ASP A 297 5.99 13.74 -0.68
CA ASP A 297 6.23 13.01 0.56
C ASP A 297 7.53 13.45 1.24
N ALA A 298 8.58 13.76 0.49
CA ALA A 298 9.80 14.38 1.03
C ALA A 298 9.50 15.73 1.68
N TYR A 299 8.79 16.63 1.00
CA TYR A 299 8.37 17.91 1.58
C TYR A 299 7.54 17.72 2.85
N CYS A 300 6.66 16.72 2.88
CA CYS A 300 5.72 16.52 3.98
C CYS A 300 6.30 15.83 5.21
N PHE A 301 7.26 14.90 5.05
CA PHE A 301 7.69 14.00 6.14
C PHE A 301 9.19 13.88 6.32
N ASP A 302 10.01 14.34 5.37
CA ASP A 302 11.45 14.31 5.54
C ASP A 302 11.89 15.59 6.26
N ASP A 303 12.17 15.45 7.55
CA ASP A 303 12.68 16.53 8.39
C ASP A 303 14.21 16.73 8.21
N SER A 304 14.89 15.89 7.42
CA SER A 304 16.31 16.04 7.09
C SER A 304 16.58 16.93 5.87
N VAL A 305 15.52 17.36 5.18
CA VAL A 305 15.59 18.22 3.99
C VAL A 305 14.67 19.43 4.14
N ARG A 306 14.99 20.51 3.42
CA ARG A 306 14.19 21.73 3.32
C ARG A 306 14.00 22.09 1.86
N PHE A 307 12.76 22.41 1.49
CA PHE A 307 12.49 23.04 0.20
C PHE A 307 12.70 24.55 0.34
N VAL A 308 13.50 25.13 -0.55
CA VAL A 308 13.77 26.57 -0.62
C VAL A 308 13.45 27.04 -2.04
N LEU A 309 12.91 28.25 -2.19
CA LEU A 309 12.67 28.82 -3.51
C LEU A 309 13.91 29.56 -4.00
N VAL A 310 14.48 29.08 -5.10
CA VAL A 310 15.51 29.77 -5.89
C VAL A 310 14.79 30.63 -6.94
N ASP A 311 15.24 31.88 -7.09
CA ASP A 311 14.64 32.87 -7.98
C ASP A 311 13.13 33.10 -7.79
N ASP A 312 12.61 32.88 -6.57
CA ASP A 312 11.18 33.01 -6.18
C ASP A 312 10.18 32.02 -6.81
N TYR A 313 10.61 31.12 -7.70
CA TYR A 313 9.70 30.14 -8.34
C TYR A 313 10.25 28.73 -8.50
N GLN A 314 11.55 28.48 -8.31
CA GLN A 314 12.12 27.14 -8.45
C GLN A 314 12.32 26.47 -7.08
N PRO A 315 11.61 25.37 -6.77
CA PRO A 315 11.80 24.66 -5.51
C PRO A 315 13.11 23.88 -5.59
N HIS A 316 14.06 24.20 -4.72
CA HIS A 316 15.31 23.50 -4.52
C HIS A 316 15.27 22.72 -3.22
N LEU A 317 15.80 21.50 -3.24
CA LEU A 317 15.89 20.65 -2.05
C LEU A 317 17.27 20.82 -1.42
N GLU A 318 17.31 21.40 -0.22
CA GLU A 318 18.52 21.51 0.59
C GLU A 318 18.54 20.42 1.65
N GLU A 319 19.64 19.69 1.78
CA GLU A 319 19.87 18.78 2.90
C GLU A 319 20.26 19.60 4.14
N ILE A 320 19.46 19.51 5.21
CA ILE A 320 19.67 20.26 6.46
C ILE A 320 20.19 19.37 7.60
N ASP A 321 20.03 18.05 7.50
CA ASP A 321 20.57 17.08 8.46
C ASP A 321 21.17 15.85 7.76
N THR A 322 22.43 15.99 7.33
CA THR A 322 23.20 14.91 6.70
C THR A 322 23.39 13.70 7.62
N ALA A 323 23.38 13.89 8.94
CA ALA A 323 23.53 12.80 9.90
C ALA A 323 22.27 11.92 9.96
N ALA A 324 21.08 12.54 9.97
CA ALA A 324 19.80 11.84 9.87
C ALA A 324 19.67 11.08 8.55
N SER A 325 20.00 11.72 7.43
CA SER A 325 20.03 11.12 6.09
C SER A 325 20.97 9.91 6.01
N THR A 326 22.21 10.06 6.51
CA THR A 326 23.19 8.95 6.58
C THR A 326 22.68 7.80 7.47
N LYS A 327 22.06 8.12 8.61
CA LYS A 327 21.46 7.11 9.49
C LYS A 327 20.34 6.36 8.79
N TRP A 328 19.43 7.07 8.11
CA TRP A 328 18.34 6.48 7.34
C TRP A 328 18.86 5.48 6.31
N PHE A 329 19.84 5.87 5.49
CA PHE A 329 20.45 4.98 4.51
C PHE A 329 21.11 3.74 5.13
N ARG A 330 21.83 3.92 6.25
CA ARG A 330 22.43 2.81 6.99
C ARG A 330 21.37 1.85 7.54
N ASP A 331 20.27 2.36 8.06
CA ASP A 331 19.18 1.55 8.59
C ASP A 331 18.41 0.84 7.46
N GLY A 332 18.25 1.47 6.30
CA GLY A 332 17.77 0.83 5.07
C GLY A 332 18.64 -0.34 4.63
N LYS A 333 19.96 -0.16 4.61
CA LYS A 333 20.91 -1.26 4.35
C LYS A 333 20.81 -2.41 5.35
N LYS A 334 20.45 -2.15 6.61
CA LYS A 334 20.20 -3.23 7.59
C LYS A 334 18.92 -3.98 7.24
N LEU A 335 17.86 -3.25 6.88
CA LEU A 335 16.57 -3.82 6.48
C LEU A 335 16.73 -4.75 5.27
N GLU A 336 17.51 -4.36 4.26
CA GLU A 336 17.82 -5.16 3.07
C GLU A 336 18.52 -6.51 3.38
N ARG A 337 19.18 -6.63 4.54
CA ARG A 337 19.85 -7.88 4.96
C ARG A 337 18.94 -8.85 5.71
N LEU A 338 17.79 -8.39 6.22
CA LEU A 338 16.87 -9.22 7.01
C LEU A 338 16.32 -10.45 6.27
N PRO A 339 15.96 -10.39 4.98
CA PRO A 339 15.52 -11.59 4.26
C PRO A 339 16.57 -12.71 4.29
N GLY A 340 17.85 -12.37 4.14
CA GLY A 340 18.96 -13.33 4.20
C GLY A 340 19.09 -14.01 5.57
N TYR A 341 18.85 -13.29 6.66
CA TYR A 341 18.84 -13.86 8.01
C TYR A 341 17.77 -14.96 8.16
N TRP A 342 16.54 -14.69 7.72
CA TRP A 342 15.44 -15.66 7.80
C TRP A 342 15.67 -16.85 6.88
N LEU A 343 16.21 -16.61 5.69
CA LEU A 343 16.55 -17.67 4.74
C LEU A 343 17.63 -18.60 5.31
N HIS A 344 18.70 -18.07 5.91
CA HIS A 344 19.71 -18.89 6.57
C HIS A 344 19.13 -19.75 7.69
N ARG A 345 18.24 -19.22 8.52
CA ARG A 345 17.56 -20.00 9.56
C ARG A 345 16.71 -21.11 8.97
N ALA A 346 15.99 -20.84 7.88
CA ALA A 346 15.19 -21.85 7.20
C ALA A 346 16.04 -22.97 6.59
N PHE A 347 17.23 -22.65 6.05
CA PHE A 347 18.18 -23.66 5.61
C PHE A 347 18.64 -24.58 6.75
N TYR A 348 18.97 -24.02 7.91
CA TYR A 348 19.36 -24.83 9.06
C TYR A 348 18.23 -25.74 9.56
N GLU A 349 17.00 -25.25 9.59
CA GLU A 349 15.84 -26.07 9.94
C GLU A 349 15.63 -27.20 8.92
N PHE A 350 15.73 -26.89 7.64
CA PHE A 350 15.56 -27.87 6.57
C PHE A 350 16.68 -28.93 6.55
N ALA A 351 17.89 -28.56 6.95
CA ALA A 351 19.03 -29.47 7.06
C ALA A 351 18.95 -30.44 8.25
N ALA A 352 17.93 -30.31 9.12
CA ALA A 352 17.70 -31.29 10.18
C ALA A 352 17.38 -32.68 9.60
N PRO A 353 17.79 -33.78 10.26
CA PRO A 353 17.63 -35.14 9.73
C PRO A 353 16.19 -35.50 9.33
N ASP A 354 15.20 -34.92 10.01
CA ASP A 354 13.78 -35.18 9.80
C ASP A 354 13.25 -34.60 8.47
N LEU A 355 13.93 -33.62 7.88
CA LEU A 355 13.53 -32.94 6.64
C LEU A 355 14.53 -33.13 5.50
N ALA A 356 15.83 -33.25 5.80
CA ALA A 356 16.90 -33.28 4.81
C ALA A 356 16.79 -34.42 3.78
N PHE A 357 16.13 -35.52 4.16
CA PHE A 357 15.95 -36.69 3.30
C PHE A 357 14.52 -36.84 2.74
N VAL A 358 13.66 -35.85 2.98
CA VAL A 358 12.27 -35.87 2.50
C VAL A 358 12.22 -35.26 1.09
N ARG A 359 11.90 -36.09 0.10
CA ARG A 359 11.64 -35.62 -1.26
C ARG A 359 10.36 -34.78 -1.30
N ILE A 360 10.45 -33.59 -1.89
CA ILE A 360 9.31 -32.68 -2.07
C ILE A 360 8.87 -32.69 -3.54
N GLY A 361 7.72 -33.31 -3.79
CA GLY A 361 7.14 -33.44 -5.13
C GLY A 361 7.78 -34.56 -5.96
N ARG A 362 7.72 -34.42 -7.28
CA ARG A 362 8.25 -35.43 -8.22
C ARG A 362 9.77 -35.26 -8.42
N PRO A 363 10.50 -36.33 -8.80
CA PRO A 363 11.95 -36.27 -8.98
C PRO A 363 12.42 -35.14 -9.90
N GLU A 364 11.69 -34.87 -10.98
CA GLU A 364 12.00 -33.81 -11.94
C GLU A 364 11.89 -32.39 -11.37
N ASN A 365 11.16 -32.19 -10.27
CA ASN A 365 10.90 -30.88 -9.65
C ASN A 365 11.50 -30.75 -8.24
N GLU A 366 12.20 -31.79 -7.75
CA GLU A 366 12.61 -31.92 -6.35
C GLU A 366 13.43 -30.70 -5.87
N SER A 367 14.43 -30.27 -6.65
CA SER A 367 15.30 -29.15 -6.30
C SER A 367 14.53 -27.83 -6.13
N GLU A 368 13.65 -27.51 -7.07
CA GLU A 368 12.92 -26.24 -7.08
C GLU A 368 11.80 -26.22 -6.04
N ASN A 369 11.15 -27.36 -5.80
CA ASN A 369 10.18 -27.50 -4.72
C ASN A 369 10.85 -27.41 -3.34
N THR A 370 12.06 -27.94 -3.20
CA THR A 370 12.86 -27.82 -1.98
C THR A 370 13.19 -26.36 -1.70
N LEU A 371 13.61 -25.60 -2.72
CA LEU A 371 13.84 -24.17 -2.57
C LEU A 371 12.55 -23.41 -2.19
N ALA A 372 11.41 -23.74 -2.80
CA ALA A 372 10.11 -23.17 -2.45
C ALA A 372 9.75 -23.44 -0.97
N TYR A 373 10.01 -24.66 -0.49
CA TYR A 373 9.76 -25.04 0.89
C TYR A 373 10.62 -24.25 1.88
N ILE A 374 11.92 -24.11 1.60
CA ILE A 374 12.85 -23.33 2.43
C ILE A 374 12.43 -21.86 2.47
N ARG A 375 12.01 -21.27 1.34
CA ARG A 375 11.50 -19.89 1.30
C ARG A 375 10.22 -19.73 2.12
N ALA A 376 9.28 -20.67 2.00
CA ALA A 376 8.06 -20.67 2.80
C ALA A 376 8.35 -20.78 4.32
N LEU A 377 9.36 -21.57 4.71
CA LEU A 377 9.82 -21.64 6.10
C LEU A 377 10.40 -20.31 6.58
N ALA A 378 11.22 -19.65 5.76
CA ALA A 378 11.82 -18.35 6.10
C ALA A 378 10.72 -17.30 6.39
N THR A 379 9.73 -17.20 5.50
CA THR A 379 8.57 -16.32 5.68
C THR A 379 7.75 -16.70 6.92
N ARG A 380 7.53 -17.99 7.16
CA ARG A 380 6.82 -18.47 8.36
C ARG A 380 7.53 -18.03 9.64
N PHE A 381 8.85 -18.17 9.72
CA PHE A 381 9.62 -17.74 10.87
C PHE A 381 9.47 -16.25 11.13
N ARG A 382 9.61 -15.43 10.09
CA ARG A 382 9.43 -13.98 10.18
C ARG A 382 8.02 -13.61 10.66
N LEU A 383 6.99 -14.19 10.06
CA LEU A 383 5.59 -13.94 10.42
C LEU A 383 5.27 -14.33 11.87
N ARG A 384 5.76 -15.48 12.33
CA ARG A 384 5.50 -15.97 13.68
C ARG A 384 6.24 -15.16 14.74
N GLU A 385 7.52 -14.87 14.50
CA GLU A 385 8.39 -14.25 15.51
C GLU A 385 8.24 -12.73 15.57
N VAL A 386 8.13 -12.06 14.42
CA VAL A 386 8.04 -10.59 14.35
C VAL A 386 6.59 -10.12 14.41
N TYR A 387 5.68 -10.83 13.74
CA TYR A 387 4.29 -10.40 13.57
C TYR A 387 3.28 -11.22 14.39
N GLY A 388 3.75 -12.18 15.19
CA GLY A 388 2.90 -12.98 16.07
C GLY A 388 1.82 -13.78 15.34
N VAL A 389 2.01 -14.07 14.05
CA VAL A 389 1.02 -14.81 13.24
C VAL A 389 0.99 -16.28 13.68
N GLY A 390 -0.20 -16.85 13.80
CA GLY A 390 -0.41 -18.25 14.17
C GLY A 390 -0.29 -19.21 12.98
N ASP A 391 -0.47 -20.52 13.25
CA ASP A 391 -0.39 -21.55 12.21
C ASP A 391 -1.65 -21.63 11.32
N LEU A 392 -2.77 -21.07 11.78
CA LEU A 392 -4.02 -20.95 11.04
C LEU A 392 -4.37 -19.48 10.85
N VAL A 393 -4.87 -19.14 9.67
CA VAL A 393 -5.41 -17.81 9.36
C VAL A 393 -6.75 -17.92 8.66
N THR A 394 -7.66 -17.03 9.05
CA THR A 394 -9.00 -16.98 8.49
C THR A 394 -9.01 -16.06 7.27
N ASN A 395 -9.62 -16.51 6.18
CA ASN A 395 -9.88 -15.69 5.00
C ASN A 395 -11.12 -14.80 5.21
N ALA A 396 -11.47 -13.99 4.20
CA ALA A 396 -12.62 -13.09 4.28
C ALA A 396 -13.98 -13.80 4.38
N THR A 397 -14.06 -15.08 3.98
CA THR A 397 -15.29 -15.89 4.05
C THR A 397 -15.44 -16.64 5.37
N GLY A 398 -14.46 -16.53 6.28
CA GLY A 398 -14.48 -17.22 7.58
C GLY A 398 -13.83 -18.61 7.58
N GLU A 399 -13.30 -19.07 6.44
CA GLU A 399 -12.60 -20.35 6.36
C GLU A 399 -11.15 -20.20 6.82
N SER A 400 -10.64 -21.22 7.51
CA SER A 400 -9.25 -21.27 7.96
C SER A 400 -8.35 -21.93 6.92
N ALA A 401 -7.23 -21.28 6.60
CA ALA A 401 -6.13 -21.83 5.82
C ALA A 401 -4.92 -22.08 6.74
N ASN A 402 -4.21 -23.20 6.51
CA ASN A 402 -2.92 -23.42 7.16
C ASN A 402 -1.89 -22.44 6.58
N MET A 403 -1.28 -21.64 7.45
CA MET A 403 -0.38 -20.55 7.04
C MET A 403 0.82 -21.09 6.26
N PHE A 404 1.48 -22.14 6.76
CA PHE A 404 2.64 -22.69 6.08
C PHE A 404 2.28 -23.24 4.69
N GLN A 405 1.18 -23.97 4.58
CA GLN A 405 0.68 -24.46 3.29
C GLN A 405 0.31 -23.31 2.35
N ALA A 406 -0.27 -22.22 2.86
CA ALA A 406 -0.57 -21.04 2.05
C ALA A 406 0.70 -20.36 1.51
N LEU A 407 1.76 -20.28 2.33
CA LEU A 407 3.06 -19.74 1.91
C LEU A 407 3.75 -20.67 0.89
N LEU A 408 3.78 -21.97 1.16
CA LEU A 408 4.36 -22.96 0.25
C LEU A 408 3.66 -22.95 -1.11
N TYR A 409 2.33 -22.87 -1.11
CA TYR A 409 1.55 -22.77 -2.33
C TYR A 409 1.92 -21.55 -3.19
N LEU A 410 2.19 -20.41 -2.54
CA LEU A 410 2.61 -19.19 -3.22
C LEU A 410 4.04 -19.33 -3.79
N GLU A 411 4.96 -19.92 -3.03
CA GLU A 411 6.33 -20.22 -3.50
C GLU A 411 6.35 -21.22 -4.67
N LEU A 412 5.54 -22.29 -4.59
CA LEU A 412 5.39 -23.26 -5.69
C LEU A 412 4.79 -22.60 -6.94
N THR A 413 3.83 -21.68 -6.76
CA THR A 413 3.29 -20.87 -7.86
C THR A 413 4.40 -20.06 -8.53
N ALA A 414 5.25 -19.40 -7.74
CA ALA A 414 6.36 -18.61 -8.26
C ALA A 414 7.38 -19.47 -9.02
N ARG A 415 7.77 -20.63 -8.47
CA ARG A 415 8.67 -21.58 -9.15
C ARG A 415 8.09 -22.05 -10.48
N PHE A 416 6.81 -22.44 -10.50
CA PHE A 416 6.13 -22.86 -11.72
C PHE A 416 6.18 -21.79 -12.81
N PHE A 417 5.85 -20.53 -12.49
CA PHE A 417 5.91 -19.46 -13.49
C PHE A 417 7.35 -19.11 -13.91
N MET A 418 8.31 -19.19 -12.99
CA MET A 418 9.72 -19.00 -13.36
C MET A 418 10.19 -20.06 -14.36
N LEU A 419 9.96 -21.34 -14.08
CA LEU A 419 10.50 -22.44 -14.87
C LEU A 419 9.76 -22.66 -16.19
N ASP A 420 8.44 -22.46 -16.20
CA ASP A 420 7.63 -22.81 -17.38
C ASP A 420 7.27 -21.61 -18.27
N PHE A 421 7.52 -20.37 -17.81
CA PHE A 421 7.22 -19.17 -18.59
C PHE A 421 8.42 -18.26 -18.73
N ILE A 422 9.05 -17.89 -17.62
CA ILE A 422 10.12 -16.89 -17.64
C ILE A 422 11.39 -17.46 -18.27
N VAL A 423 11.91 -18.58 -17.75
CA VAL A 423 13.13 -19.22 -18.27
C VAL A 423 13.00 -19.57 -19.77
N PRO A 424 11.94 -20.26 -20.24
CA PRO A 424 11.83 -20.61 -21.65
C PRO A 424 11.69 -19.37 -22.56
N PHE A 425 11.05 -18.31 -22.07
CA PHE A 425 11.01 -17.03 -22.78
C PHE A 425 12.40 -16.39 -22.85
N VAL A 426 13.14 -16.33 -21.74
CA VAL A 426 14.47 -15.71 -21.72
C VAL A 426 15.43 -16.46 -22.64
N GLU A 427 15.44 -17.79 -22.58
CA GLU A 427 16.24 -18.63 -23.49
C GLU A 427 15.86 -18.42 -24.95
N GLY A 428 14.55 -18.37 -25.24
CA GLY A 428 14.06 -18.12 -26.59
C GLY A 428 14.46 -16.74 -27.10
N ALA A 429 14.41 -15.71 -26.24
CA ALA A 429 14.73 -14.32 -26.59
C ALA A 429 16.24 -14.14 -26.81
N GLU A 430 17.07 -14.80 -26.00
CA GLU A 430 18.52 -14.80 -26.15
C GLU A 430 18.93 -15.50 -27.45
N GLN A 431 18.24 -16.59 -27.84
CA GLN A 431 18.49 -17.31 -29.10
C GLN A 431 18.03 -16.56 -30.34
N SER A 432 16.86 -15.91 -30.30
CA SER A 432 16.27 -15.23 -31.45
C SER A 432 16.74 -13.77 -31.62
N GLY A 433 17.17 -13.13 -30.54
CA GLY A 433 17.35 -11.67 -30.48
C GLY A 433 16.03 -10.88 -30.56
N ASP A 434 14.88 -11.56 -30.46
CA ASP A 434 13.55 -10.96 -30.65
C ASP A 434 12.55 -11.56 -29.63
N TRP A 435 12.07 -10.70 -28.73
CA TRP A 435 11.12 -11.06 -27.69
C TRP A 435 9.76 -11.53 -28.24
N VAL A 436 9.32 -11.02 -29.39
CA VAL A 436 8.05 -11.44 -30.02
C VAL A 436 8.18 -12.87 -30.54
N VAL A 437 9.31 -13.20 -31.17
CA VAL A 437 9.60 -14.56 -31.63
C VAL A 437 9.63 -15.53 -30.44
N SER A 438 10.28 -15.13 -29.35
CA SER A 438 10.33 -15.94 -28.13
C SER A 438 8.95 -16.16 -27.52
N LEU A 439 8.16 -15.09 -27.36
CA LEU A 439 6.81 -15.17 -26.81
C LEU A 439 5.90 -16.05 -27.67
N ARG A 440 6.03 -15.96 -28.99
CA ARG A 440 5.32 -16.84 -29.93
C ARG A 440 5.72 -18.29 -29.75
N ARG A 441 7.01 -18.59 -29.59
CA ARG A 441 7.50 -19.95 -29.33
C ARG A 441 6.96 -20.50 -28.02
N LEU A 442 6.95 -19.70 -26.95
CA LEU A 442 6.37 -20.09 -25.66
C LEU A 442 4.88 -20.43 -25.80
N ALA A 443 4.11 -19.55 -26.43
CA ALA A 443 2.67 -19.74 -26.62
C ALA A 443 2.33 -20.96 -27.49
N LEU A 444 2.93 -21.07 -28.68
CA LEU A 444 2.70 -22.19 -29.59
C LEU A 444 3.21 -23.51 -29.02
N GLY A 445 4.34 -23.49 -28.31
CA GLY A 445 4.86 -24.67 -27.61
C GLY A 445 3.89 -25.16 -26.53
N GLY A 446 3.26 -24.26 -25.77
CA GLY A 446 2.21 -24.61 -24.83
C GLY A 446 1.01 -25.29 -25.49
N LEU A 447 0.52 -24.72 -26.60
CA LEU A 447 -0.61 -25.29 -27.35
C LEU A 447 -0.30 -26.70 -27.88
N LEU A 448 0.89 -26.90 -28.43
CA LEU A 448 1.34 -28.21 -28.92
C LEU A 448 1.56 -29.23 -27.78
N ASN A 449 2.00 -28.77 -26.61
CA ASN A 449 2.29 -29.61 -25.45
C ASN A 449 1.06 -29.77 -24.55
N GLY A 450 -0.01 -30.35 -25.08
CA GLY A 450 -1.22 -30.66 -24.32
C GLY A 450 -2.10 -29.45 -24.03
N GLU A 451 -2.19 -28.51 -24.98
CA GLU A 451 -3.08 -27.35 -24.93
C GLU A 451 -2.87 -26.47 -23.68
N GLN A 452 -1.60 -26.36 -23.25
CA GLN A 452 -1.23 -25.54 -22.10
C GLN A 452 -1.34 -24.07 -22.44
N ASN A 453 -1.98 -23.32 -21.54
CA ASN A 453 -2.04 -21.86 -21.59
C ASN A 453 -0.67 -21.27 -21.22
N ARG A 454 0.20 -21.11 -22.23
CA ARG A 454 1.54 -20.49 -22.11
C ARG A 454 1.57 -19.09 -22.74
N PHE A 455 0.51 -18.32 -22.53
CA PHE A 455 0.39 -16.93 -22.98
C PHE A 455 1.04 -15.96 -21.96
N PRO A 456 1.29 -14.68 -22.34
CA PRO A 456 1.88 -13.68 -21.44
C PRO A 456 1.01 -13.36 -20.21
N LEU A 457 -0.24 -13.78 -20.22
CA LEU A 457 -1.18 -13.84 -19.11
C LEU A 457 -1.92 -15.17 -19.19
N THR A 458 -2.29 -15.75 -18.05
CA THR A 458 -3.01 -17.03 -17.99
C THR A 458 -4.37 -16.88 -17.33
N TRP A 459 -5.29 -17.80 -17.63
CA TRP A 459 -6.60 -17.87 -17.00
C TRP A 459 -7.01 -19.32 -16.74
N SER A 460 -7.88 -19.52 -15.76
CA SER A 460 -8.52 -20.80 -15.46
C SER A 460 -9.80 -20.60 -14.65
N SER A 461 -10.72 -21.55 -14.72
CA SER A 461 -11.81 -21.60 -13.75
C SER A 461 -11.27 -21.95 -12.36
N ARG A 462 -12.01 -21.56 -11.31
CA ARG A 462 -11.66 -21.93 -9.92
C ARG A 462 -11.53 -23.44 -9.73
N SER A 463 -12.45 -24.23 -10.29
CA SER A 463 -12.41 -25.70 -10.19
C SER A 463 -11.16 -26.28 -10.84
N ALA A 464 -10.87 -25.88 -12.10
CA ALA A 464 -9.69 -26.36 -12.81
C ALA A 464 -8.39 -25.97 -12.09
N LYS A 465 -8.36 -24.79 -11.45
CA LYS A 465 -7.20 -24.39 -10.64
C LYS A 465 -7.03 -25.29 -9.42
N ILE A 466 -8.11 -25.57 -8.69
CA ILE A 466 -8.10 -26.47 -7.52
C ILE A 466 -7.63 -27.87 -7.92
N ASP A 467 -8.14 -28.41 -9.02
CA ASP A 467 -7.77 -29.75 -9.47
C ASP A 467 -6.26 -29.83 -9.80
N ARG A 468 -5.73 -28.80 -10.48
CA ARG A 468 -4.31 -28.73 -10.85
C ARG A 468 -3.38 -28.54 -9.66
N THR A 469 -3.83 -27.92 -8.57
CA THR A 469 -2.98 -27.58 -7.42
C THR A 469 -3.29 -28.40 -6.17
N THR A 470 -4.24 -29.35 -6.23
CA THR A 470 -4.51 -30.27 -5.11
C THR A 470 -3.24 -31.01 -4.67
N GLY A 471 -2.42 -31.46 -5.62
CA GLY A 471 -1.13 -32.12 -5.34
C GLY A 471 -0.08 -31.22 -4.68
N TRP A 472 -0.31 -29.91 -4.55
CA TRP A 472 0.58 -29.00 -3.82
C TRP A 472 0.26 -28.91 -2.33
N THR A 473 -0.84 -29.53 -1.90
CA THR A 473 -1.32 -29.51 -0.50
C THR A 473 -1.02 -30.82 0.24
N VAL A 474 -0.06 -31.59 -0.25
CA VAL A 474 0.34 -32.87 0.32
C VAL A 474 0.90 -32.67 1.73
N THR A 475 0.43 -33.52 2.65
CA THR A 475 0.92 -33.60 4.03
C THR A 475 1.01 -35.07 4.45
N SER A 476 1.59 -35.35 5.61
CA SER A 476 1.57 -36.70 6.20
C SER A 476 0.15 -37.23 6.42
N GLU A 477 -0.79 -36.36 6.77
CA GLU A 477 -2.20 -36.70 6.97
C GLU A 477 -2.98 -36.83 5.64
N GLN A 478 -2.52 -36.14 4.59
CA GLN A 478 -3.17 -36.09 3.27
C GLN A 478 -2.12 -36.34 2.17
N PRO A 479 -1.68 -37.59 1.96
CA PRO A 479 -0.57 -37.92 1.07
C PRO A 479 -0.88 -37.65 -0.41
N THR A 480 -2.16 -37.56 -0.78
CA THR A 480 -2.61 -37.18 -2.13
C THR A 480 -2.99 -35.70 -2.25
N GLY A 481 -2.83 -34.93 -1.17
CA GLY A 481 -3.34 -33.56 -1.05
C GLY A 481 -4.84 -33.50 -0.79
N SER A 482 -5.36 -32.28 -0.64
CA SER A 482 -6.78 -31.99 -0.39
C SER A 482 -7.29 -30.84 -1.23
N ALA A 483 -8.30 -31.13 -2.06
CA ALA A 483 -9.01 -30.13 -2.84
C ALA A 483 -9.63 -29.04 -1.94
N ARG A 484 -10.10 -29.40 -0.74
CA ARG A 484 -10.63 -28.43 0.24
C ARG A 484 -9.54 -27.47 0.72
N MET A 485 -8.35 -27.98 1.00
CA MET A 485 -7.22 -27.13 1.42
C MET A 485 -6.75 -26.24 0.28
N ALA A 486 -6.64 -26.79 -0.94
CA ALA A 486 -6.28 -26.01 -2.13
C ALA A 486 -7.30 -24.89 -2.39
N ALA A 487 -8.59 -25.17 -2.23
CA ALA A 487 -9.66 -24.17 -2.34
C ALA A 487 -9.51 -23.03 -1.30
N ALA A 488 -9.33 -23.38 -0.02
CA ALA A 488 -9.18 -22.37 1.04
C ALA A 488 -7.93 -21.49 0.84
N ILE A 489 -6.81 -22.08 0.43
CA ILE A 489 -5.57 -21.36 0.13
C ILE A 489 -5.73 -20.46 -1.11
N LEU A 490 -6.38 -20.97 -2.16
CA LEU A 490 -6.64 -20.21 -3.37
C LEU A 490 -7.48 -18.97 -3.07
N ASP A 491 -8.56 -19.13 -2.29
CA ASP A 491 -9.43 -18.02 -1.89
C ASP A 491 -8.70 -17.02 -0.99
N PHE A 492 -7.77 -17.48 -0.13
CA PHE A 492 -6.94 -16.62 0.70
C PHE A 492 -6.04 -15.67 -0.11
N TRP A 493 -5.50 -16.13 -1.24
CA TRP A 493 -4.65 -15.35 -2.15
C TRP A 493 -5.41 -14.66 -3.29
N THR A 494 -6.74 -14.77 -3.30
CA THR A 494 -7.57 -14.22 -4.38
C THR A 494 -7.84 -12.72 -4.18
N TYR A 495 -7.68 -11.98 -5.27
CA TYR A 495 -8.08 -10.59 -5.42
C TYR A 495 -9.35 -10.51 -6.26
N ASP A 496 -10.49 -10.29 -5.61
CA ASP A 496 -11.79 -10.19 -6.27
C ASP A 496 -11.98 -8.81 -6.93
N MET A 497 -11.79 -8.75 -8.25
CA MET A 497 -11.83 -7.51 -9.03
C MET A 497 -13.23 -6.88 -9.03
N LEU A 498 -14.28 -7.70 -8.97
CA LEU A 498 -15.65 -7.23 -8.97
C LEU A 498 -15.98 -6.55 -7.65
N SER A 499 -15.60 -7.16 -6.54
CA SER A 499 -15.81 -6.62 -5.18
C SER A 499 -15.00 -5.33 -4.97
N GLU A 500 -13.78 -5.29 -5.51
CA GLU A 500 -12.94 -4.11 -5.42
C GLU A 500 -13.47 -2.96 -6.29
N ALA A 501 -13.89 -3.23 -7.54
CA ALA A 501 -14.53 -2.23 -8.37
C ALA A 501 -15.80 -1.66 -7.71
N ASP A 502 -16.63 -2.51 -7.10
CA ASP A 502 -17.82 -2.09 -6.37
C ASP A 502 -17.49 -1.11 -5.23
N ARG A 503 -16.43 -1.40 -4.47
CA ARG A 503 -15.94 -0.54 -3.39
C ARG A 503 -15.43 0.79 -3.92
N LEU A 504 -14.57 0.72 -4.95
CA LEU A 504 -13.92 1.88 -5.54
C LEU A 504 -14.91 2.82 -6.23
N GLN A 505 -15.94 2.28 -6.91
CA GLN A 505 -16.98 3.06 -7.59
C GLN A 505 -17.96 3.74 -6.62
N ARG A 506 -18.07 3.25 -5.39
CA ARG A 506 -18.85 3.90 -4.32
C ARG A 506 -18.01 4.84 -3.45
N ASP A 507 -16.75 5.07 -3.83
CA ASP A 507 -15.76 5.82 -3.04
C ASP A 507 -15.66 5.34 -1.58
N GLU A 508 -15.89 4.04 -1.36
CA GLU A 508 -15.83 3.45 -0.02
C GLU A 508 -14.36 3.38 0.46
N PRO A 509 -14.06 3.85 1.68
CA PRO A 509 -12.69 3.86 2.19
C PRO A 509 -12.18 2.43 2.41
N GLY A 510 -10.93 2.20 2.01
CA GLY A 510 -10.30 0.89 2.12
C GLY A 510 -9.02 0.80 1.29
N LEU A 511 -8.19 -0.18 1.61
CA LEU A 511 -6.94 -0.42 0.91
C LEU A 511 -7.17 -1.40 -0.23
N ALA A 512 -6.72 -1.03 -1.43
CA ALA A 512 -6.68 -1.93 -2.57
C ALA A 512 -5.44 -2.86 -2.45
N PRO A 513 -5.59 -4.17 -2.65
CA PRO A 513 -4.47 -5.07 -2.86
C PRO A 513 -3.62 -4.65 -4.07
N ARG A 514 -2.31 -4.83 -3.96
CA ARG A 514 -1.40 -4.74 -5.11
C ARG A 514 -1.37 -6.07 -5.88
N LEU A 515 -1.07 -6.01 -7.18
CA LEU A 515 -0.85 -7.20 -8.01
C LEU A 515 0.14 -8.19 -7.36
N ILE A 516 1.20 -7.68 -6.75
CA ILE A 516 2.24 -8.44 -6.05
C ILE A 516 1.85 -8.92 -4.65
N GLU A 517 0.66 -8.62 -4.15
CA GLU A 517 0.23 -9.08 -2.82
C GLU A 517 -0.76 -10.24 -2.92
N ARG A 518 -1.58 -10.26 -3.98
CA ARG A 518 -2.58 -11.29 -4.25
C ARG A 518 -2.58 -11.65 -5.74
N PRO A 519 -1.85 -12.69 -6.16
CA PRO A 519 -1.58 -12.96 -7.57
C PRO A 519 -2.74 -13.62 -8.33
N TYR A 520 -3.83 -13.97 -7.64
CA TYR A 520 -5.00 -14.60 -8.25
C TYR A 520 -6.10 -13.56 -8.50
N LEU A 521 -6.13 -12.98 -9.70
CA LEU A 521 -7.04 -11.91 -10.08
C LEU A 521 -8.37 -12.50 -10.56
N LYS A 522 -9.43 -12.39 -9.76
CA LYS A 522 -10.72 -13.00 -10.06
C LYS A 522 -11.61 -12.03 -10.83
N PHE A 523 -11.96 -12.41 -12.06
CA PHE A 523 -12.90 -11.74 -12.95
C PHE A 523 -14.14 -12.62 -13.16
N GLY A 524 -15.12 -12.50 -12.26
CA GLY A 524 -16.30 -13.36 -12.27
C GLY A 524 -15.91 -14.84 -12.08
N PRO A 525 -16.18 -15.74 -13.05
CA PRO A 525 -15.83 -17.16 -12.93
C PRO A 525 -14.36 -17.47 -13.24
N GLN A 526 -13.61 -16.52 -13.83
CA GLN A 526 -12.24 -16.73 -14.29
C GLN A 526 -11.23 -16.20 -13.28
N LEU A 527 -10.19 -16.99 -13.03
CA LEU A 527 -8.99 -16.59 -12.30
C LEU A 527 -7.88 -16.30 -13.29
N VAL A 528 -7.45 -15.05 -13.33
CA VAL A 528 -6.37 -14.54 -14.16
C VAL A 528 -5.08 -14.46 -13.34
N GLN A 529 -3.96 -14.87 -13.92
CA GLN A 529 -2.64 -14.74 -13.32
C GLN A 529 -1.64 -14.16 -14.32
N LEU A 530 -0.67 -13.42 -13.79
CA LEU A 530 0.36 -12.72 -14.55
C LEU A 530 1.71 -13.43 -14.30
N PRO A 531 2.21 -14.26 -15.23
CA PRO A 531 3.48 -14.97 -15.09
C PRO A 531 4.66 -14.07 -14.69
N TRP A 532 4.75 -12.89 -15.32
CA TRP A 532 5.79 -11.89 -15.09
C TRP A 532 5.71 -11.20 -13.71
N VAL A 533 4.56 -11.27 -13.03
CA VAL A 533 4.43 -10.87 -11.63
C VAL A 533 4.75 -12.05 -10.73
N ALA A 534 4.04 -13.17 -10.91
CA ALA A 534 4.12 -14.32 -10.03
C ALA A 534 5.53 -14.95 -9.97
N GLY A 535 6.30 -14.91 -11.07
CA GLY A 535 7.67 -15.42 -11.10
C GLY A 535 8.66 -14.57 -10.30
N TYR A 536 8.43 -13.26 -10.20
CA TYR A 536 9.38 -12.29 -9.60
C TYR A 536 8.90 -11.69 -8.28
N GLN A 537 7.66 -11.95 -7.87
CA GLN A 537 7.04 -11.41 -6.66
C GLN A 537 7.85 -11.74 -5.40
N ASP A 538 8.02 -10.75 -4.52
CA ASP A 538 8.50 -10.97 -3.16
C ASP A 538 7.34 -11.52 -2.30
N ASN A 539 7.28 -12.84 -2.21
CA ASN A 539 6.24 -13.57 -1.48
C ASN A 539 6.27 -13.33 0.03
N ASP A 540 7.43 -13.02 0.62
CA ASP A 540 7.55 -12.67 2.04
C ASP A 540 6.82 -11.35 2.31
N MET A 541 7.17 -10.32 1.54
CA MET A 541 6.51 -9.02 1.64
C MET A 541 5.03 -9.08 1.26
N ALA A 542 4.66 -9.88 0.26
CA ALA A 542 3.27 -10.13 -0.11
C ALA A 542 2.47 -10.72 1.05
N ALA A 543 3.01 -11.73 1.75
CA ALA A 543 2.35 -12.36 2.89
C ALA A 543 2.17 -11.40 4.06
N ILE A 544 3.22 -10.65 4.41
CA ILE A 544 3.17 -9.63 5.46
C ILE A 544 2.11 -8.58 5.14
N ASN A 545 2.11 -8.03 3.92
CA ASN A 545 1.14 -7.03 3.51
C ASN A 545 -0.29 -7.60 3.47
N ASN A 546 -0.48 -8.81 2.96
CA ASN A 546 -1.80 -9.43 2.93
C ASN A 546 -2.39 -9.57 4.36
N LEU A 547 -1.57 -9.96 5.33
CA LEU A 547 -2.02 -10.21 6.70
C LEU A 547 -2.17 -8.96 7.55
N ARG A 548 -1.23 -8.01 7.42
CA ARG A 548 -1.09 -6.86 8.33
C ARG A 548 -1.56 -5.55 7.74
N ARG A 549 -1.52 -5.40 6.41
CA ARG A 549 -2.02 -4.21 5.69
C ARG A 549 -3.47 -4.42 5.24
N LEU A 550 -3.72 -5.47 4.44
CA LEU A 550 -5.04 -5.73 3.86
C LEU A 550 -6.03 -6.34 4.86
N ALA A 551 -5.57 -7.28 5.67
CA ALA A 551 -6.39 -8.02 6.62
C ALA A 551 -6.17 -7.58 8.08
N ALA A 552 -5.87 -6.29 8.30
CA ALA A 552 -5.52 -5.72 9.61
C ALA A 552 -6.61 -5.88 10.70
N ARG A 553 -7.88 -6.03 10.29
CA ARG A 553 -9.06 -6.10 11.18
C ARG A 553 -9.60 -7.51 11.38
N ARG A 554 -8.82 -8.55 11.03
CA ARG A 554 -9.16 -9.95 11.30
C ARG A 554 -9.36 -10.21 12.80
N GLY A 555 -10.21 -11.17 13.13
CA GLY A 555 -10.51 -11.52 14.53
C GLY A 555 -9.27 -11.96 15.32
N GLU A 556 -8.27 -12.48 14.62
CA GLU A 556 -7.00 -12.95 15.17
C GLU A 556 -6.05 -11.80 15.54
N ALA A 557 -6.25 -10.58 15.03
CA ALA A 557 -5.31 -9.47 15.19
C ALA A 557 -4.99 -9.17 16.66
N ALA A 558 -5.99 -9.20 17.55
CA ALA A 558 -5.76 -9.00 18.98
C ALA A 558 -4.91 -10.11 19.62
N ALA A 559 -5.10 -11.36 19.19
CA ALA A 559 -4.28 -12.48 19.64
C ALA A 559 -2.86 -12.41 19.07
N GLU A 560 -2.70 -11.98 17.82
CA GLU A 560 -1.40 -11.73 17.18
C GLU A 560 -0.62 -10.64 17.95
N THR A 561 -1.25 -9.50 18.26
CA THR A 561 -0.62 -8.43 19.05
C THR A 561 -0.16 -8.92 20.42
N ARG A 562 -1.00 -9.66 21.15
CA ARG A 562 -0.60 -10.25 22.44
C ARG A 562 0.60 -11.18 22.34
N ARG A 563 0.72 -11.94 21.24
CA ARG A 563 1.89 -12.80 20.99
C ARG A 563 3.15 -11.98 20.71
N ILE A 564 3.04 -10.90 19.94
CA ILE A 564 4.16 -9.97 19.69
C ILE A 564 4.66 -9.40 21.02
N ASP A 565 3.75 -8.84 21.82
CA ASP A 565 4.12 -8.24 23.11
C ASP A 565 4.78 -9.27 24.03
N GLY A 566 4.21 -10.48 24.09
CA GLY A 566 4.77 -11.59 24.86
C GLY A 566 6.16 -12.02 24.36
N HIS A 567 6.40 -12.07 23.05
CA HIS A 567 7.71 -12.38 22.48
C HIS A 567 8.73 -11.29 22.79
N LEU A 568 8.35 -10.02 22.60
CA LEU A 568 9.21 -8.88 22.90
C LEU A 568 9.57 -8.84 24.39
N ALA A 569 8.61 -9.06 25.28
CA ALA A 569 8.86 -9.14 26.71
C ALA A 569 9.85 -10.26 27.07
N LYS A 570 9.72 -11.44 26.45
CA LYS A 570 10.70 -12.54 26.64
C LYS A 570 12.10 -12.15 26.17
N LEU A 571 12.21 -11.48 25.02
CA LEU A 571 13.50 -11.03 24.49
C LEU A 571 14.17 -9.99 25.38
N LEU A 572 13.39 -9.01 25.87
CA LEU A 572 13.84 -8.00 26.82
C LEU A 572 14.24 -8.63 28.16
N HIS A 573 13.46 -9.58 28.67
CA HIS A 573 13.79 -10.29 29.91
C HIS A 573 15.12 -11.04 29.81
N ARG A 574 15.40 -11.70 28.67
CA ARG A 574 16.71 -12.33 28.39
C ARG A 574 17.88 -11.34 28.34
N ARG A 575 17.60 -10.05 28.18
CA ARG A 575 18.59 -8.96 28.21
C ARG A 575 18.67 -8.27 29.59
N GLY A 576 17.99 -8.80 30.60
CA GLY A 576 18.00 -8.28 31.97
C GLY A 576 16.97 -7.20 32.26
N PHE A 577 16.04 -6.90 31.34
CA PHE A 577 14.99 -5.92 31.58
C PHE A 577 13.84 -6.52 32.42
N SER A 578 13.27 -5.70 33.30
CA SER A 578 11.96 -5.97 33.93
C SER A 578 10.86 -5.43 33.02
N VAL A 579 9.96 -6.31 32.57
CA VAL A 579 8.91 -5.94 31.60
C VAL A 579 7.54 -6.22 32.19
N VAL A 580 6.66 -5.23 32.12
CA VAL A 580 5.24 -5.36 32.46
C VAL A 580 4.43 -5.31 31.17
N LEU A 581 3.64 -6.36 30.93
CA LEU A 581 2.72 -6.42 29.80
C LEU A 581 1.38 -5.77 30.17
N ASN A 582 0.72 -5.15 29.19
CA ASN A 582 -0.62 -4.56 29.35
C ASN A 582 -0.69 -3.50 30.47
N TRP A 583 0.30 -2.61 30.56
CA TRP A 583 0.28 -1.51 31.51
C TRP A 583 -0.99 -0.66 31.32
N MET A 584 -1.88 -0.70 32.31
CA MET A 584 -3.00 0.23 32.43
C MET A 584 -2.55 1.34 33.37
N ALA A 585 -2.48 2.58 32.87
CA ALA A 585 -2.30 3.73 33.75
C ALA A 585 -3.38 3.69 34.83
N ALA A 586 -2.97 3.76 36.10
CA ALA A 586 -3.86 3.67 37.25
C ALA A 586 -5.00 4.69 37.11
N GLY A 587 -6.25 4.22 36.98
CA GLY A 587 -7.39 5.11 36.76
C GLY A 587 -8.72 4.48 36.34
N ARG A 588 -8.85 3.15 36.30
CA ARG A 588 -10.17 2.50 36.22
C ARG A 588 -10.32 1.48 37.35
N PRO A 589 -11.26 1.65 38.29
CA PRO A 589 -11.65 0.55 39.15
C PRO A 589 -12.40 -0.50 38.31
N ALA A 590 -12.30 -1.74 38.78
CA ALA A 590 -12.75 -2.97 38.12
C ALA A 590 -14.25 -3.00 37.80
#